data_AF-A0AAX4ILY9-F1
#
_entry.id   AF-A0AAX4ILY9-F1
#
_cell.length_a   1.000
_cell.length_b   1.000
_cell.length_c   1.000
_cell.angle_alpha   90.00
_cell.angle_beta   90.00
_cell.angle_gamma   90.00
#
_symmetry.space_group_name_H-M   'P 1'
#
loop_
_entity.id
_entity.type
_entity.pdbx_description
1 polymer ?
#
loop_
_entity_poly.entity_id
_entity_poly.type
_entity_poly.pdbx_seq_one_letter_code
_entity_poly.pdbx_strand_id
1 'polypeptide(L)'
;MTTAIPQEPVCLLQRICKVASTPATTPTSARSKPSYPPVSSIPRTSPSRLAAASPDAPSSPGDNDDDATTQSTVLYLAYGSNLSAETFLGTRGIRPLSRVNVSAPSLTLVFDLPGLPYREPCFANSAPRKVPKLPDPSDPPKLPPVPPLPPPTSSASQSGSSADLGWDKGLFGVVYEVTPEDYATIVATEGGGSSYADILTPCIPLPPRVSVPEKPPIDIPRPFLAHTLYYPDIPDAPDDDDDDKDDPKKPQDPRKKWYWRFLRPNRRPDPAYAQPSARYLKLITDGAAEHELPDDYQRWLGGLRAYAPTTWRQRAGRWLLTALFLPVLLLFFLLSKRAANKEGKAPLWLGVTLGVIFHLLWTVYDVVLKPVFGDGERTQDEEKEKEKDGGGGTFRKRSWRGRFACTDEEKVGLLEHMD
;
A
#
# COMPACT_ATOMS: atom_id res chain seq x y z
N MET A 1 10.26 -22.83 -15.62
CA MET A 1 9.80 -21.42 -15.57
C MET A 1 8.36 -21.36 -16.06
N THR A 2 7.41 -21.61 -15.17
CA THR A 2 5.98 -21.53 -15.45
C THR A 2 5.57 -20.06 -15.43
N THR A 3 5.51 -19.43 -16.60
CA THR A 3 4.94 -18.09 -16.75
C THR A 3 3.44 -18.17 -16.42
N ALA A 4 3.09 -17.83 -15.19
CA ALA A 4 1.70 -17.68 -14.77
C ALA A 4 1.05 -16.56 -15.61
N ILE A 5 -0.08 -16.90 -16.25
CA ILE A 5 -0.90 -15.94 -16.98
C ILE A 5 -1.43 -14.91 -15.97
N PRO A 6 -1.41 -13.59 -16.26
CA PRO A 6 -1.90 -12.57 -15.35
C PRO A 6 -3.39 -12.78 -15.06
N GLN A 7 -3.71 -13.07 -13.79
CA GLN A 7 -5.07 -13.12 -13.24
C GLN A 7 -5.41 -11.81 -12.47
N GLU A 8 -4.67 -10.74 -12.78
CA GLU A 8 -4.72 -9.42 -12.12
C GLU A 8 -6.14 -9.00 -11.71
N PRO A 9 -7.15 -9.11 -12.59
CA PRO A 9 -8.39 -8.43 -12.28
C PRO A 9 -9.27 -9.21 -11.30
N VAL A 10 -9.00 -10.50 -11.04
CA VAL A 10 -9.75 -11.33 -10.07
C VAL A 10 -9.39 -11.01 -8.61
N CYS A 11 -8.14 -10.66 -8.32
CA CYS A 11 -7.71 -10.32 -6.95
C CYS A 11 -8.00 -8.86 -6.61
N LEU A 12 -7.80 -7.96 -7.58
CA LEU A 12 -8.25 -6.57 -7.47
C LEU A 12 -9.78 -6.51 -7.32
N LEU A 13 -10.52 -7.41 -7.99
CA LEU A 13 -11.95 -7.66 -7.74
C LEU A 13 -12.26 -7.99 -6.28
N GLN A 14 -11.54 -8.94 -5.67
CA GLN A 14 -11.79 -9.33 -4.28
C GLN A 14 -11.57 -8.15 -3.32
N ARG A 15 -10.49 -7.39 -3.53
CA ARG A 15 -10.22 -6.16 -2.75
C ARG A 15 -11.35 -5.14 -2.95
N ILE A 16 -11.74 -4.85 -4.19
CA ILE A 16 -12.80 -3.87 -4.47
C ILE A 16 -14.17 -4.35 -3.96
N CYS A 17 -14.53 -5.62 -4.12
CA CYS A 17 -15.76 -6.17 -3.56
C CYS A 17 -15.80 -5.99 -2.04
N LYS A 18 -14.71 -6.29 -1.32
CA LYS A 18 -14.61 -6.06 0.13
C LYS A 18 -14.78 -4.57 0.49
N VAL A 19 -14.22 -3.67 -0.32
CA VAL A 19 -14.29 -2.20 -0.15
C VAL A 19 -15.66 -1.62 -0.52
N ALA A 20 -16.34 -2.21 -1.50
CA ALA A 20 -17.64 -1.77 -1.97
C ALA A 20 -18.75 -2.27 -1.05
N SER A 21 -18.59 -3.47 -0.47
CA SER A 21 -19.50 -4.05 0.53
C SER A 21 -19.35 -3.43 1.92
N THR A 22 -18.29 -2.67 2.19
CA THR A 22 -18.12 -1.95 3.46
C THR A 22 -18.85 -0.59 3.41
N PRO A 23 -19.76 -0.29 4.36
CA PRO A 23 -20.53 0.95 4.36
C PRO A 23 -19.65 2.18 4.59
N ALA A 24 -20.07 3.27 3.95
CA ALA A 24 -19.28 4.49 3.80
C ALA A 24 -19.64 5.59 4.81
N THR A 25 -19.89 5.32 6.09
CA THR A 25 -20.22 6.38 7.08
C THR A 25 -19.91 5.97 8.54
N THR A 26 -19.15 6.85 9.21
CA THR A 26 -18.85 7.07 10.66
C THR A 26 -18.51 5.93 11.64
N PRO A 27 -17.49 6.12 12.50
CA PRO A 27 -17.12 5.21 13.58
C PRO A 27 -17.96 5.51 14.83
N THR A 28 -19.24 5.10 14.84
CA THR A 28 -20.02 5.11 16.08
C THR A 28 -20.78 3.80 16.20
N SER A 29 -20.21 2.88 16.97
CA SER A 29 -20.93 2.10 18.00
C SER A 29 -20.08 0.88 18.38
N ALA A 30 -19.70 0.83 19.66
CA ALA A 30 -19.18 -0.32 20.41
C ALA A 30 -18.20 -1.25 19.67
N ARG A 31 -16.89 -1.09 19.95
CA ARG A 31 -15.84 -2.06 19.58
C ARG A 31 -16.19 -3.40 20.24
N SER A 32 -16.87 -4.29 19.52
CA SER A 32 -16.88 -5.71 19.87
C SER A 32 -15.42 -6.13 20.00
N LYS A 33 -15.10 -6.88 21.05
CA LYS A 33 -13.74 -7.37 21.25
C LYS A 33 -13.31 -8.11 19.98
N PRO A 34 -12.11 -7.83 19.43
CA PRO A 34 -11.64 -8.54 18.26
C PRO A 34 -11.69 -10.04 18.53
N SER A 35 -12.23 -10.81 17.58
CA SER A 35 -12.39 -12.27 17.70
C SER A 35 -11.05 -13.04 17.62
N TYR A 36 -9.92 -12.33 17.56
CA TYR A 36 -8.58 -12.89 17.37
C TYR A 36 -7.67 -12.56 18.57
N PRO A 37 -6.68 -13.43 18.87
CA PRO A 37 -5.75 -13.19 19.98
C PRO A 37 -4.85 -11.97 19.70
N PRO A 38 -4.31 -11.31 20.75
CA PRO A 38 -3.43 -10.16 20.57
C PRO A 38 -2.13 -10.56 19.88
N VAL A 39 -1.54 -9.65 19.10
CA VAL A 39 -0.29 -9.90 18.36
C VAL A 39 0.88 -10.22 19.30
N SER A 40 0.86 -9.71 20.54
CA SER A 40 1.82 -10.03 21.59
C SER A 40 1.85 -11.51 21.97
N SER A 41 0.80 -12.28 21.66
CA SER A 41 0.75 -13.74 21.90
C SER A 41 1.55 -14.55 20.87
N ILE A 42 1.93 -13.94 19.74
CA ILE A 42 2.74 -14.60 18.70
C ILE A 42 4.21 -14.54 19.14
N PRO A 43 4.91 -15.68 19.21
CA PRO A 43 6.30 -15.72 19.65
C PRO A 43 7.23 -15.03 18.63
N ARG A 44 8.41 -14.62 19.09
CA ARG A 44 9.44 -14.05 18.22
C ARG A 44 10.13 -15.15 17.41
N THR A 45 10.47 -14.86 16.16
CA THR A 45 11.25 -15.76 15.31
C THR A 45 12.63 -16.00 15.94
N SER A 46 13.05 -17.28 15.99
CA SER A 46 14.32 -17.65 16.64
C SER A 46 15.53 -17.19 15.81
N PRO A 47 16.66 -16.80 16.46
CA PRO A 47 17.89 -16.44 15.74
C PRO A 47 18.38 -17.55 14.81
N SER A 48 18.23 -18.82 15.20
CA SER A 48 18.59 -19.98 14.38
C SER A 48 17.76 -20.06 13.09
N ARG A 49 16.46 -19.73 13.16
CA ARG A 49 15.59 -19.72 11.97
C ARG A 49 15.96 -18.60 11.00
N LEU A 50 16.30 -17.42 11.53
CA LEU A 50 16.79 -16.29 10.73
C LEU A 50 18.14 -16.60 10.09
N ALA A 51 19.05 -17.23 10.84
CA ALA A 51 20.36 -17.66 10.32
C ALA A 51 20.22 -18.71 9.21
N ALA A 52 19.25 -19.63 9.30
CA ALA A 52 18.96 -20.60 8.24
C ALA A 52 18.41 -19.96 6.95
N ALA A 53 17.83 -18.76 7.03
CA ALA A 53 17.39 -17.98 5.88
C ALA A 53 18.43 -16.94 5.40
N SER A 54 19.65 -17.00 5.95
CA SER A 54 20.77 -16.15 5.52
C SER A 54 21.22 -16.51 4.10
N PRO A 55 21.62 -15.53 3.26
CA PRO A 55 22.18 -15.83 1.94
C PRO A 55 23.46 -16.69 2.01
N ASP A 56 24.18 -16.67 3.13
CA ASP A 56 25.42 -17.44 3.33
C ASP A 56 25.17 -18.84 3.91
N ALA A 57 23.91 -19.26 4.10
CA ALA A 57 23.60 -20.59 4.60
C ALA A 57 24.02 -21.65 3.57
N PRO A 58 24.72 -22.74 3.97
CA PRO A 58 25.06 -23.81 3.04
C PRO A 58 23.77 -24.44 2.51
N SER A 59 23.54 -24.31 1.20
CA SER A 59 22.46 -25.01 0.49
C SER A 59 22.75 -26.50 0.55
N SER A 60 22.16 -27.23 1.50
CA SER A 60 22.38 -28.67 1.66
C SER A 60 22.01 -29.44 0.39
N PRO A 61 22.96 -30.16 -0.26
CA PRO A 61 22.65 -31.26 -1.15
C PRO A 61 22.98 -32.56 -0.39
N GLY A 62 21.97 -33.25 0.15
CA GLY A 62 22.23 -34.54 0.80
C GLY A 62 20.97 -35.18 1.35
N ASP A 63 20.55 -36.26 0.67
CA ASP A 63 19.67 -37.31 1.18
C ASP A 63 20.03 -37.66 2.63
N ASN A 64 19.15 -37.32 3.57
CA ASN A 64 19.02 -37.97 4.87
C ASN A 64 17.57 -37.75 5.33
N ASP A 65 16.75 -38.78 5.13
CA ASP A 65 15.28 -38.80 5.27
C ASP A 65 14.75 -38.61 6.71
N ASP A 66 15.59 -38.28 7.70
CA ASP A 66 15.18 -38.19 9.12
C ASP A 66 15.18 -36.76 9.72
N ASP A 67 15.62 -35.72 8.99
CA ASP A 67 15.54 -34.29 9.43
C ASP A 67 14.70 -33.40 8.50
N ALA A 68 13.81 -34.02 7.71
CA ALA A 68 12.96 -33.36 6.71
C ALA A 68 11.83 -32.47 7.30
N THR A 69 11.89 -32.12 8.58
CA THR A 69 10.87 -31.27 9.25
C THR A 69 11.29 -29.81 9.41
N THR A 70 12.55 -29.43 9.12
CA THR A 70 13.08 -28.08 9.39
C THR A 70 12.97 -27.08 8.24
N GLN A 71 12.45 -27.46 7.06
CA GLN A 71 12.31 -26.56 5.90
C GLN A 71 10.89 -26.47 5.32
N SER A 72 9.86 -26.52 6.16
CA SER A 72 8.45 -26.43 5.70
C SER A 72 7.81 -25.06 5.91
N THR A 73 8.51 -24.04 6.41
CA THR A 73 7.90 -22.71 6.72
C THR A 73 8.43 -21.59 5.82
N VAL A 74 7.57 -20.63 5.51
CA VAL A 74 7.88 -19.47 4.66
C VAL A 74 8.00 -18.22 5.52
N LEU A 75 9.08 -17.44 5.32
CA LEU A 75 9.24 -16.12 5.92
C LEU A 75 8.62 -15.07 4.98
N TYR A 76 7.50 -14.49 5.38
CA TYR A 76 6.73 -13.52 4.60
C TYR A 76 6.82 -12.11 5.19
N LEU A 77 7.38 -11.16 4.43
CA LEU A 77 7.44 -9.75 4.78
C LEU A 77 6.12 -9.04 4.43
N ALA A 78 5.42 -8.59 5.47
CA ALA A 78 4.27 -7.71 5.41
C ALA A 78 4.67 -6.24 5.61
N TYR A 79 4.16 -5.37 4.75
CA TYR A 79 4.40 -3.92 4.80
C TYR A 79 3.15 -3.05 4.57
N GLY A 80 2.06 -3.64 4.05
CA GLY A 80 0.79 -2.97 3.77
C GLY A 80 -0.29 -3.35 4.80
N SER A 81 -1.50 -3.62 4.33
CA SER A 81 -2.63 -4.01 5.20
C SER A 81 -2.37 -5.26 6.05
N ASN A 82 -1.44 -6.13 5.64
CA ASN A 82 -1.05 -7.32 6.41
C ASN A 82 -0.29 -7.02 7.70
N LEU A 83 0.12 -5.76 7.93
CA LEU A 83 0.63 -5.34 9.23
C LEU A 83 -0.45 -5.37 10.32
N SER A 84 -1.72 -5.16 9.96
CA SER A 84 -2.82 -5.13 10.93
C SER A 84 -3.28 -6.52 11.31
N ALA A 85 -3.40 -6.78 12.61
CA ALA A 85 -4.00 -8.00 13.14
C ALA A 85 -5.45 -8.21 12.65
N GLU A 86 -6.22 -7.14 12.47
CA GLU A 86 -7.57 -7.19 11.92
C GLU A 86 -7.60 -7.84 10.52
N THR A 87 -6.56 -7.57 9.74
CA THR A 87 -6.45 -8.06 8.37
C THR A 87 -5.84 -9.47 8.35
N PHE A 88 -4.72 -9.67 9.04
CA PHE A 88 -3.95 -10.91 9.01
C PHE A 88 -4.60 -12.03 9.83
N LEU A 89 -4.86 -11.77 11.12
CA LEU A 89 -5.50 -12.74 12.03
C LEU A 89 -7.02 -12.77 11.84
N GLY A 90 -7.64 -11.60 11.66
CA GLY A 90 -9.09 -11.46 11.61
C GLY A 90 -9.69 -11.89 10.28
N THR A 91 -9.51 -11.08 9.24
CA THR A 91 -10.18 -11.34 7.96
C THR A 91 -9.61 -12.59 7.25
N ARG A 92 -8.30 -12.79 7.28
CA ARG A 92 -7.68 -13.94 6.61
C ARG A 92 -7.71 -15.21 7.45
N GLY A 93 -7.83 -15.10 8.76
CA GLY A 93 -7.80 -16.26 9.65
C GLY A 93 -6.43 -16.94 9.73
N ILE A 94 -5.35 -16.25 9.33
CA ILE A 94 -3.99 -16.81 9.33
C ILE A 94 -3.34 -16.48 10.66
N ARG A 95 -2.87 -17.49 11.38
CA ARG A 95 -2.10 -17.31 12.61
C ARG A 95 -0.64 -17.68 12.36
N PRO A 96 0.28 -16.71 12.33
CA PRO A 96 1.69 -16.99 12.07
C PRO A 96 2.33 -17.77 13.22
N LEU A 97 3.29 -18.60 12.89
CA LEU A 97 4.07 -19.42 13.83
C LEU A 97 4.98 -18.54 14.68
N SER A 98 5.62 -17.56 14.05
CA SER A 98 6.49 -16.59 14.72
C SER A 98 6.52 -15.27 13.94
N ARG A 99 7.03 -14.20 14.58
CA ARG A 99 7.20 -12.89 13.92
C ARG A 99 8.48 -12.18 14.32
N VAL A 100 8.98 -11.31 13.45
CA VAL A 100 10.08 -10.40 13.75
C VAL A 100 9.89 -9.07 13.00
N ASN A 101 10.17 -7.96 13.67
CA ASN A 101 10.15 -6.64 13.03
C ASN A 101 11.43 -6.48 12.21
N VAL A 102 11.35 -5.94 11.00
CA VAL A 102 12.49 -5.84 10.10
C VAL A 102 12.56 -4.51 9.38
N SER A 103 13.77 -4.19 8.93
CA SER A 103 14.05 -3.20 7.90
C SER A 103 14.47 -3.90 6.61
N ALA A 104 13.81 -3.58 5.50
CA ALA A 104 14.16 -3.98 4.15
C ALA A 104 14.72 -2.76 3.39
N PRO A 105 16.04 -2.51 3.46
CA PRO A 105 16.65 -1.27 2.96
C PRO A 105 16.62 -1.14 1.43
N SER A 106 16.49 -2.25 0.70
CA SER A 106 16.43 -2.27 -0.77
C SER A 106 15.06 -1.87 -1.33
N LEU A 107 14.03 -1.75 -0.49
CA LEU A 107 12.68 -1.39 -0.89
C LEU A 107 12.26 -0.07 -0.24
N THR A 108 11.28 0.59 -0.86
CA THR A 108 10.55 1.72 -0.29
C THR A 108 9.05 1.49 -0.40
N LEU A 109 8.28 2.06 0.53
CA LEU A 109 6.83 2.00 0.52
C LEU A 109 6.29 3.06 -0.45
N VAL A 110 5.46 2.65 -1.40
CA VAL A 110 4.76 3.55 -2.33
C VAL A 110 3.27 3.22 -2.35
N PHE A 111 2.43 4.17 -2.78
CA PHE A 111 0.98 4.00 -2.89
C PHE A 111 0.52 4.13 -4.34
N ASP A 112 1.10 3.32 -5.22
CA ASP A 112 0.89 3.41 -6.67
C ASP A 112 0.04 2.27 -7.26
N LEU A 113 -0.41 1.32 -6.43
CA LEU A 113 -1.31 0.28 -6.88
C LEU A 113 -2.72 0.88 -7.04
N PRO A 114 -3.31 0.88 -8.24
CA PRO A 114 -4.62 1.46 -8.48
C PRO A 114 -5.72 0.69 -7.75
N GLY A 115 -6.67 1.42 -7.17
CA GLY A 115 -7.88 0.88 -6.57
C GLY A 115 -9.14 1.36 -7.27
N LEU A 116 -10.15 1.75 -6.48
CA LEU A 116 -11.40 2.30 -7.00
C LEU A 116 -11.49 3.80 -6.70
N PRO A 117 -11.63 4.66 -7.73
CA PRO A 117 -11.82 6.09 -7.53
C PRO A 117 -12.98 6.41 -6.56
N TYR A 118 -12.85 7.51 -5.84
CA TYR A 118 -13.78 8.02 -4.83
C TYR A 118 -14.00 7.15 -3.57
N ARG A 119 -13.46 5.93 -3.52
CA ARG A 119 -13.50 5.06 -2.32
C ARG A 119 -12.12 4.78 -1.79
N GLU A 120 -11.32 4.05 -2.55
CA GLU A 120 -9.97 3.61 -2.18
C GLU A 120 -9.08 3.73 -3.40
N PRO A 121 -8.58 4.94 -3.67
CA PRO A 121 -7.98 5.24 -4.97
C PRO A 121 -6.71 4.48 -5.24
N CYS A 122 -5.92 4.22 -4.20
CA CYS A 122 -4.71 3.42 -4.30
C CYS A 122 -4.42 2.61 -3.02
N PHE A 123 -3.53 1.62 -3.18
CA PHE A 123 -3.04 0.72 -2.14
C PHE A 123 -1.52 0.72 -2.09
N ALA A 124 -0.97 0.15 -1.02
CA ALA A 124 0.47 0.02 -0.85
C ALA A 124 1.07 -0.97 -1.85
N ASN A 125 2.27 -0.62 -2.29
CA ASN A 125 3.19 -1.45 -3.05
C ASN A 125 4.60 -1.21 -2.52
N SER A 126 5.51 -2.15 -2.78
CA SER A 126 6.93 -1.93 -2.58
C SER A 126 7.54 -1.45 -3.90
N ALA A 127 8.55 -0.60 -3.85
CA ALA A 127 9.33 -0.24 -5.03
C ALA A 127 10.82 -0.42 -4.74
N PRO A 128 11.63 -0.87 -5.71
CA PRO A 128 13.08 -0.86 -5.56
C PRO A 128 13.55 0.55 -5.20
N ARG A 129 14.29 0.64 -4.10
CA ARG A 129 14.80 1.91 -3.62
C ARG A 129 16.04 2.29 -4.42
N LYS A 130 16.03 3.49 -5.01
CA LYS A 130 17.26 4.13 -5.49
C LYS A 130 18.07 4.56 -4.26
N VAL A 131 19.06 3.77 -3.88
CA VAL A 131 19.95 4.12 -2.76
C VAL A 131 20.71 5.38 -3.15
N PRO A 132 20.69 6.46 -2.34
CA PRO A 132 21.57 7.59 -2.55
C PRO A 132 22.99 7.05 -2.66
N LYS A 133 23.74 7.44 -3.71
CA LYS A 133 25.13 7.00 -3.86
C LYS A 133 25.85 7.30 -2.54
N LEU A 134 26.37 6.25 -1.89
CA LEU A 134 27.22 6.42 -0.72
C LEU A 134 28.29 7.47 -1.08
N PRO A 135 28.52 8.49 -0.25
CA PRO A 135 29.64 9.38 -0.47
C PRO A 135 30.90 8.52 -0.58
N ASP A 136 31.75 8.82 -1.57
CA ASP A 136 32.99 8.10 -1.82
C ASP A 136 33.76 7.96 -0.50
N PRO A 137 34.19 6.76 -0.08
CA PRO A 137 34.97 6.58 1.14
C PRO A 137 36.25 7.43 1.19
N SER A 138 36.66 8.01 0.05
CA SER A 138 37.79 8.92 -0.10
C SER A 138 37.48 10.37 0.30
N ASP A 139 36.21 10.74 0.51
CA ASP A 139 35.79 12.12 0.83
C ASP A 139 34.81 12.12 2.03
N PRO A 140 35.33 12.12 3.28
CA PRO A 140 34.49 12.05 4.47
C PRO A 140 33.57 13.29 4.53
N PRO A 141 32.27 13.14 4.80
CA PRO A 141 31.39 14.28 4.97
C PRO A 141 31.91 15.12 6.14
N LYS A 142 32.28 16.37 5.84
CA LYS A 142 32.63 17.37 6.86
C LYS A 142 31.45 17.45 7.82
N LEU A 143 31.62 16.95 9.04
CA LEU A 143 30.63 17.08 10.11
C LEU A 143 30.33 18.58 10.26
N PRO A 144 29.12 19.06 9.96
CA PRO A 144 28.78 20.44 10.31
C PRO A 144 28.84 20.55 11.85
N PRO A 145 29.34 21.67 12.40
CA PRO A 145 29.25 21.91 13.83
C PRO A 145 27.79 21.77 14.26
N VAL A 146 27.56 21.04 15.35
CA VAL A 146 26.24 20.71 15.91
C VAL A 146 25.38 21.99 15.93
N PRO A 147 24.34 22.08 15.08
CA PRO A 147 23.41 23.20 15.17
C PRO A 147 22.60 23.06 16.47
N PRO A 148 22.28 24.16 17.17
CA PRO A 148 21.28 24.11 18.24
C PRO A 148 19.96 23.58 17.67
N LEU A 149 19.24 22.80 18.49
CA LEU A 149 17.97 22.14 18.11
C LEU A 149 17.06 23.12 17.34
N PRO A 150 16.63 22.80 16.11
CA PRO A 150 15.68 23.63 15.39
C PRO A 150 14.26 23.50 15.99
N PRO A 151 13.47 24.58 16.05
CA PRO A 151 12.05 24.50 16.37
C PRO A 151 11.28 23.74 15.27
N PRO A 152 10.11 23.15 15.57
CA PRO A 152 9.36 22.33 14.62
C PRO A 152 8.95 23.18 13.42
N THR A 153 9.62 23.00 12.29
CA THR A 153 9.36 23.74 11.06
C THR A 153 8.80 22.81 9.99
N SER A 154 7.50 22.93 9.82
CA SER A 154 6.73 22.53 8.65
C SER A 154 7.15 23.37 7.44
N SER A 155 7.94 22.79 6.52
CA SER A 155 7.95 23.15 5.09
C SER A 155 8.97 22.28 4.34
N ALA A 156 8.48 21.26 3.65
CA ALA A 156 9.25 20.50 2.66
C ALA A 156 9.50 21.38 1.42
N SER A 157 10.76 21.64 1.10
CA SER A 157 11.17 22.24 -0.17
C SER A 157 11.49 21.15 -1.19
N GLN A 158 11.02 21.36 -2.42
CA GLN A 158 11.04 20.39 -3.51
C GLN A 158 12.37 20.42 -4.26
N SER A 159 12.93 19.25 -4.56
CA SER A 159 13.75 19.05 -5.76
C SER A 159 13.78 17.57 -6.21
N GLY A 160 13.27 17.30 -7.42
CA GLY A 160 13.86 16.34 -8.37
C GLY A 160 13.68 14.83 -8.15
N SER A 161 12.66 14.26 -8.79
CA SER A 161 12.60 12.87 -9.31
C SER A 161 12.71 11.67 -8.34
N SER A 162 11.71 11.51 -7.48
CA SER A 162 10.87 10.30 -7.38
C SER A 162 9.98 10.50 -6.16
N ALA A 163 8.67 10.70 -6.35
CA ALA A 163 7.64 10.32 -5.38
C ALA A 163 8.02 10.37 -3.88
N ASP A 164 8.69 11.44 -3.42
CA ASP A 164 9.41 11.35 -2.15
C ASP A 164 8.41 11.65 -1.04
N LEU A 165 7.89 10.59 -0.44
CA LEU A 165 7.07 10.67 0.77
C LEU A 165 7.88 11.24 1.96
N GLY A 166 9.13 11.65 1.75
CA GLY A 166 10.02 12.21 2.75
C GLY A 166 10.62 11.14 3.65
N TRP A 167 10.72 9.90 3.15
CA TRP A 167 11.20 8.75 3.93
C TRP A 167 12.35 8.03 3.23
N ASP A 168 13.49 8.06 3.88
CA ASP A 168 14.78 7.63 3.36
C ASP A 168 15.40 6.47 4.15
N LYS A 169 14.65 5.80 5.03
CA LYS A 169 15.18 4.68 5.84
C LYS A 169 14.86 3.30 5.27
N GLY A 170 14.26 3.26 4.08
CA GLY A 170 13.83 2.02 3.43
C GLY A 170 12.50 1.51 3.98
N LEU A 171 12.12 0.29 3.62
CA LEU A 171 10.83 -0.27 3.99
C LEU A 171 10.90 -0.91 5.38
N PHE A 172 10.07 -0.45 6.31
CA PHE A 172 9.89 -1.13 7.59
C PHE A 172 8.63 -1.98 7.57
N GLY A 173 8.72 -3.16 8.17
CA GLY A 173 7.62 -4.10 8.19
C GLY A 173 7.83 -5.23 9.18
N VAL A 174 7.03 -6.27 9.03
CA VAL A 174 7.04 -7.44 9.90
C VAL A 174 7.21 -8.67 9.03
N VAL A 175 8.18 -9.52 9.36
CA VAL A 175 8.27 -10.85 8.81
C VAL A 175 7.46 -11.80 9.68
N TYR A 176 6.49 -12.46 9.07
CA TYR A 176 5.74 -13.56 9.65
C TYR A 176 6.29 -14.89 9.15
N GLU A 177 6.50 -15.82 10.05
CA GLU A 177 6.72 -17.22 9.70
C GLU A 177 5.37 -17.91 9.56
N VAL A 178 5.08 -18.45 8.38
CA VAL A 178 3.80 -19.08 8.04
C VAL A 178 4.00 -20.45 7.40
N THR A 179 2.96 -21.27 7.41
CA THR A 179 2.99 -22.54 6.67
C THR A 179 2.85 -22.30 5.16
N PRO A 180 3.18 -23.26 4.30
CA PRO A 180 3.03 -23.12 2.85
C PRO A 180 1.57 -22.96 2.43
N GLU A 181 0.63 -23.57 3.15
CA GLU A 181 -0.82 -23.46 2.91
C GLU A 181 -1.31 -22.04 3.24
N ASP A 182 -0.85 -21.49 4.36
CA ASP A 182 -1.14 -20.11 4.74
C ASP A 182 -0.51 -19.12 3.76
N TYR A 183 0.72 -19.38 3.32
CA TYR A 183 1.39 -18.58 2.30
C TYR A 183 0.65 -18.62 0.95
N ALA A 184 0.20 -19.80 0.51
CA ALA A 184 -0.64 -19.94 -0.68
C ALA A 184 -1.95 -19.14 -0.54
N THR A 185 -2.53 -19.10 0.67
CA THR A 185 -3.71 -18.26 0.97
C THR A 185 -3.39 -16.77 0.87
N ILE A 186 -2.23 -16.32 1.35
CA ILE A 186 -1.77 -14.93 1.21
C ILE A 186 -1.62 -14.59 -0.28
N VAL A 187 -0.89 -15.41 -1.03
CA VAL A 187 -0.69 -15.25 -2.47
C VAL A 187 -2.03 -15.17 -3.20
N ALA A 188 -2.98 -16.08 -2.91
CA ALA A 188 -4.30 -16.09 -3.55
C ALA A 188 -5.14 -14.84 -3.23
N THR A 189 -5.08 -14.34 -1.99
CA THR A 189 -5.91 -13.21 -1.53
C THR A 189 -5.30 -11.84 -1.82
N GLU A 190 -3.98 -11.74 -1.93
CA GLU A 190 -3.26 -10.51 -2.29
C GLU A 190 -3.08 -10.33 -3.80
N GLY A 191 -3.25 -11.41 -4.57
CA GLY A 191 -2.97 -11.42 -6.01
C GLY A 191 -1.51 -11.69 -6.35
N GLY A 192 -0.81 -12.45 -5.52
CA GLY A 192 0.49 -13.03 -5.84
C GLY A 192 0.38 -14.01 -7.02
N GLY A 193 1.29 -13.88 -7.99
CA GLY A 193 1.27 -14.61 -9.25
C GLY A 193 0.37 -14.01 -10.34
N SER A 194 -0.31 -12.89 -10.06
CA SER A 194 -1.24 -12.26 -11.00
C SER A 194 -1.08 -10.74 -11.12
N SER A 195 -0.96 -10.05 -9.99
CA SER A 195 -0.69 -8.61 -9.88
C SER A 195 0.63 -8.37 -9.15
N TYR A 196 0.90 -9.13 -8.09
CA TYR A 196 2.18 -9.12 -7.40
C TYR A 196 3.05 -10.29 -7.87
N ALA A 197 4.30 -10.01 -8.20
CA ALA A 197 5.37 -10.98 -8.22
C ALA A 197 5.83 -11.29 -6.79
N ASP A 198 6.03 -12.57 -6.49
CA ASP A 198 6.76 -12.96 -5.29
C ASP A 198 8.25 -12.73 -5.52
N ILE A 199 8.87 -11.93 -4.65
CA ILE A 199 10.30 -11.62 -4.69
C ILE A 199 10.94 -11.93 -3.33
N LEU A 200 12.19 -12.38 -3.36
CA LEU A 200 13.02 -12.48 -2.16
C LEU A 200 13.71 -11.16 -1.90
N THR A 201 13.57 -10.64 -0.69
CA THR A 201 14.17 -9.36 -0.27
C THR A 201 15.03 -9.55 0.97
N PRO A 202 16.23 -8.96 1.03
CA PRO A 202 17.05 -8.96 2.24
C PRO A 202 16.41 -8.09 3.32
N CYS A 203 16.22 -8.69 4.50
CA CYS A 203 15.64 -8.10 5.69
C CYS A 203 16.67 -8.10 6.82
N ILE A 204 16.72 -6.99 7.55
CA ILE A 204 17.55 -6.82 8.74
C ILE A 204 16.63 -6.78 9.96
N PRO A 205 16.76 -7.69 10.93
CA PRO A 205 15.90 -7.70 12.11
C PRO A 205 16.13 -6.45 12.96
N LEU A 206 15.03 -5.79 13.34
CA LEU A 206 15.06 -4.62 14.21
C LEU A 206 15.18 -5.07 15.67
N PRO A 207 16.03 -4.41 16.48
CA PRO A 207 16.16 -4.74 17.89
C PRO A 207 14.82 -4.48 18.60
N PRO A 208 14.46 -5.30 19.60
CA PRO A 208 13.28 -5.02 20.39
C PRO A 208 13.44 -3.69 21.15
N ARG A 209 12.32 -3.05 21.51
CA ARG A 209 12.29 -1.91 22.43
C ARG A 209 12.77 -2.37 23.82
N VAL A 210 14.08 -2.39 24.04
CA VAL A 210 14.70 -2.65 25.35
C VAL A 210 15.39 -1.38 25.77
N SER A 211 15.10 -0.92 27.00
CA SER A 211 15.85 0.15 27.66
C SER A 211 17.32 -0.26 27.74
N VAL A 212 18.18 0.52 27.09
CA VAL A 212 19.61 0.25 26.89
C VAL A 212 20.29 -0.12 28.22
N PRO A 213 20.88 -1.33 28.35
CA PRO A 213 21.90 -1.58 29.36
C PRO A 213 23.13 -0.72 29.06
N GLU A 214 23.77 -0.17 30.09
CA GLU A 214 24.86 0.83 30.04
C GLU A 214 26.08 0.45 29.17
N LYS A 215 26.17 -0.82 28.72
CA LYS A 215 27.09 -1.32 27.68
C LYS A 215 26.41 -2.38 26.79
N PRO A 216 25.83 -2.04 25.63
CA PRO A 216 25.36 -3.05 24.70
C PRO A 216 26.55 -3.65 23.92
N PRO A 217 26.68 -4.99 23.83
CA PRO A 217 27.47 -5.61 22.77
C PRO A 217 26.88 -5.18 21.43
N ILE A 218 27.69 -4.56 20.56
CA ILE A 218 27.27 -4.20 19.21
C ILE A 218 27.29 -5.49 18.38
N ASP A 219 26.26 -6.33 18.54
CA ASP A 219 26.03 -7.46 17.64
C ASP A 219 25.24 -6.93 16.44
N ILE A 220 25.90 -6.85 15.28
CA ILE A 220 25.29 -6.34 14.05
C ILE A 220 24.29 -7.40 13.57
N PRO A 221 22.99 -7.08 13.48
CA PRO A 221 21.99 -8.06 13.08
C PRO A 221 22.28 -8.58 11.67
N ARG A 222 22.41 -9.91 11.53
CA ARG A 222 22.66 -10.54 10.24
C ARG A 222 21.42 -10.42 9.33
N PRO A 223 21.61 -10.07 8.04
CA PRO A 223 20.50 -10.05 7.09
C PRO A 223 20.02 -11.47 6.77
N PHE A 224 18.75 -11.60 6.45
CA PHE A 224 18.13 -12.85 6.00
C PHE A 224 17.16 -12.57 4.85
N LEU A 225 16.80 -13.59 4.08
CA LEU A 225 15.87 -13.44 2.96
C LEU A 225 14.43 -13.73 3.40
N ALA A 226 13.50 -12.88 2.97
CA ALA A 226 12.07 -13.09 3.15
C ALA A 226 11.33 -12.88 1.82
N HIS A 227 10.27 -13.66 1.63
CA HIS A 227 9.33 -13.50 0.53
C HIS A 227 8.49 -12.25 0.74
N THR A 228 8.28 -11.48 -0.31
CA THR A 228 7.36 -10.35 -0.29
C THR A 228 6.67 -10.21 -1.63
N LEU A 229 5.50 -9.58 -1.60
CA LEU A 229 4.70 -9.34 -2.79
C LEU A 229 5.05 -7.97 -3.34
N TYR A 230 5.57 -7.93 -4.56
CA TYR A 230 5.96 -6.71 -5.28
C TYR A 230 5.15 -6.61 -6.58
N TYR A 231 4.56 -5.46 -6.88
CA TYR A 231 3.87 -5.24 -8.15
C TYR A 231 4.86 -4.65 -9.16
N PRO A 232 5.34 -5.45 -10.15
CA PRO A 232 6.44 -5.06 -11.03
C PRO A 232 6.01 -4.10 -12.13
N ASP A 233 6.97 -3.26 -12.56
CA ASP A 233 6.85 -2.55 -13.83
C ASP A 233 7.20 -3.50 -14.97
N ILE A 234 6.22 -3.85 -15.81
CA ILE A 234 6.45 -4.71 -16.96
C ILE A 234 6.64 -3.79 -18.17
N PRO A 235 7.87 -3.61 -18.68
CA PRO A 235 8.10 -2.77 -19.85
C PRO A 235 7.36 -3.32 -21.08
N ASP A 236 7.04 -2.41 -22.01
CA ASP A 236 6.50 -2.79 -23.31
C ASP A 236 7.43 -3.79 -24.01
N ALA A 237 6.84 -4.66 -24.86
CA ALA A 237 7.67 -5.44 -25.76
C ALA A 237 8.46 -4.45 -26.63
N PRO A 238 9.77 -4.67 -26.85
CA PRO A 238 10.52 -3.82 -27.74
C PRO A 238 9.81 -3.79 -29.10
N ASP A 239 9.69 -2.59 -29.67
CA ASP A 239 9.30 -2.45 -31.07
C ASP A 239 10.39 -3.14 -31.88
N ASP A 240 10.03 -4.21 -32.60
CA ASP A 240 10.97 -4.79 -33.55
C ASP A 240 11.14 -3.75 -34.67
N ASP A 241 12.38 -3.33 -34.95
CA ASP A 241 12.68 -2.71 -36.25
C ASP A 241 12.17 -3.68 -37.34
N ASP A 242 11.47 -3.16 -38.35
CA ASP A 242 10.63 -3.91 -39.32
C ASP A 242 11.34 -5.00 -40.16
N ASP A 243 12.64 -5.26 -39.93
CA ASP A 243 13.50 -6.12 -40.75
C ASP A 243 13.62 -7.59 -40.28
N ASP A 244 13.06 -7.98 -39.13
CA ASP A 244 13.32 -9.29 -38.51
C ASP A 244 12.09 -10.22 -38.43
N LYS A 245 11.22 -10.16 -39.45
CA LYS A 245 9.89 -10.83 -39.45
C LYS A 245 9.87 -12.33 -39.73
N ASP A 246 10.97 -12.99 -40.06
CA ASP A 246 10.92 -14.39 -40.55
C ASP A 246 11.96 -15.35 -39.93
N ASP A 247 12.11 -15.37 -38.59
CA ASP A 247 12.75 -16.51 -37.91
C ASP A 247 11.73 -17.35 -37.11
N PRO A 248 11.29 -18.51 -37.62
CA PRO A 248 10.28 -19.37 -36.98
C PRO A 248 10.76 -20.04 -35.68
N LYS A 249 12.00 -19.79 -35.21
CA LYS A 249 12.58 -20.39 -34.00
C LYS A 249 12.57 -19.50 -32.75
N LYS A 250 12.20 -18.21 -32.83
CA LYS A 250 12.12 -17.37 -31.62
C LYS A 250 10.84 -17.73 -30.82
N PRO A 251 10.93 -18.02 -29.50
CA PRO A 251 9.74 -18.24 -28.68
C PRO A 251 8.86 -16.98 -28.74
N GLN A 252 7.61 -17.14 -29.19
CA GLN A 252 6.68 -16.01 -29.31
C GLN A 252 6.46 -15.38 -27.94
N ASP A 253 6.89 -14.13 -27.78
CA ASP A 253 6.68 -13.39 -26.55
C ASP A 253 5.16 -13.15 -26.36
N PRO A 254 4.54 -13.64 -25.26
CA PRO A 254 3.13 -13.39 -24.97
C PRO A 254 2.79 -11.89 -24.88
N ARG A 255 3.77 -11.02 -24.65
CA ARG A 255 3.61 -9.56 -24.59
C ARG A 255 3.27 -8.91 -25.93
N LYS A 256 3.61 -9.57 -27.04
CA LYS A 256 3.33 -9.09 -28.40
C LYS A 256 1.88 -9.28 -28.83
N LYS A 257 1.07 -10.03 -28.06
CA LYS A 257 -0.33 -10.31 -28.40
C LYS A 257 -1.22 -9.10 -28.10
N TRP A 258 -2.20 -8.84 -28.98
CA TRP A 258 -3.06 -7.66 -28.89
C TRP A 258 -3.77 -7.50 -27.54
N TYR A 259 -4.18 -8.62 -26.93
CA TYR A 259 -4.92 -8.66 -25.67
C TYR A 259 -4.03 -8.42 -24.45
N TRP A 260 -2.71 -8.50 -24.60
CA TRP A 260 -1.76 -8.29 -23.51
C TRP A 260 -1.90 -6.90 -22.90
N ARG A 261 -2.20 -5.89 -23.72
CA ARG A 261 -2.45 -4.51 -23.25
C ARG A 261 -3.52 -4.41 -22.17
N PHE A 262 -4.49 -5.32 -22.18
CA PHE A 262 -5.61 -5.33 -21.23
C PHE A 262 -5.34 -6.23 -20.02
N LEU A 263 -4.38 -7.15 -20.13
CA LEU A 263 -3.86 -7.94 -19.01
C LEU A 263 -2.72 -7.22 -18.28
N ARG A 264 -2.28 -6.08 -18.82
CA ARG A 264 -1.26 -5.27 -18.20
C ARG A 264 -1.86 -4.43 -17.09
N PRO A 265 -1.12 -4.28 -16.00
CA PRO A 265 -1.63 -3.51 -14.89
C PRO A 265 -1.77 -2.03 -15.22
N ASN A 266 -2.92 -1.43 -14.88
CA ASN A 266 -3.23 -0.04 -15.24
C ASN A 266 -2.48 0.94 -14.34
N ARG A 267 -1.20 1.21 -14.65
CA ARG A 267 -0.37 2.12 -13.86
C ARG A 267 -0.71 3.58 -14.18
N ARG A 268 -0.85 4.40 -13.13
CA ARG A 268 -1.04 5.85 -13.29
C ARG A 268 0.26 6.49 -13.80
N PRO A 269 0.19 7.54 -14.65
CA PRO A 269 1.39 8.21 -15.17
C PRO A 269 2.29 8.79 -14.08
N ASP A 270 1.70 9.27 -12.99
CA ASP A 270 2.41 9.70 -11.79
C ASP A 270 2.09 8.74 -10.62
N PRO A 271 3.03 7.84 -10.26
CA PRO A 271 2.87 6.90 -9.14
C PRO A 271 2.63 7.57 -7.78
N ALA A 272 3.01 8.84 -7.62
CA ALA A 272 2.90 9.57 -6.35
C ALA A 272 1.60 10.38 -6.22
N TYR A 273 0.78 10.42 -7.28
CA TYR A 273 -0.34 11.34 -7.36
C TYR A 273 -1.50 10.98 -6.43
N ALA A 274 -1.85 9.69 -6.41
CA ALA A 274 -3.03 9.18 -5.73
C ALA A 274 -2.81 9.09 -4.22
N GLN A 275 -3.87 9.36 -3.46
CA GLN A 275 -3.86 9.26 -2.00
C GLN A 275 -4.58 7.98 -1.54
N PRO A 276 -3.99 7.20 -0.62
CA PRO A 276 -4.66 6.05 -0.04
C PRO A 276 -5.85 6.50 0.82
N SER A 277 -6.85 5.65 0.98
CA SER A 277 -8.02 5.98 1.80
C SER A 277 -7.68 6.07 3.29
N ALA A 278 -8.45 6.85 4.04
CA ALA A 278 -8.31 6.93 5.50
C ALA A 278 -8.46 5.56 6.18
N ARG A 279 -9.36 4.71 5.67
CA ARG A 279 -9.55 3.34 6.18
C ARG A 279 -8.30 2.49 5.95
N TYR A 280 -7.70 2.58 4.76
CA TYR A 280 -6.51 1.78 4.42
C TYR A 280 -5.27 2.24 5.18
N LEU A 281 -5.03 3.56 5.26
CA LEU A 281 -3.95 4.11 6.08
C LEU A 281 -4.10 3.70 7.54
N LYS A 282 -5.33 3.70 8.08
CA LYS A 282 -5.59 3.23 9.44
C LYS A 282 -5.10 1.80 9.68
N LEU A 283 -5.30 0.88 8.72
CA LEU A 283 -4.79 -0.49 8.86
C LEU A 283 -3.26 -0.51 8.97
N ILE A 284 -2.57 0.30 8.18
CA ILE A 284 -1.10 0.37 8.19
C ILE A 284 -0.61 1.01 9.49
N THR A 285 -1.21 2.12 9.92
CA THR A 285 -0.84 2.81 11.16
C THR A 285 -1.14 1.98 12.41
N ASP A 286 -2.31 1.34 12.47
CA ASP A 286 -2.70 0.48 13.59
C ASP A 286 -1.78 -0.75 13.64
N GLY A 287 -1.49 -1.38 12.50
CA GLY A 287 -0.54 -2.49 12.42
C GLY A 287 0.89 -2.10 12.84
N ALA A 288 1.37 -0.93 12.42
CA ALA A 288 2.66 -0.42 12.84
C ALA A 288 2.74 -0.22 14.36
N ALA A 289 1.66 0.27 14.97
CA ALA A 289 1.55 0.44 16.42
C ALA A 289 1.43 -0.91 17.16
N GLU A 290 0.60 -1.83 16.69
CA GLU A 290 0.42 -3.19 17.23
C GLU A 290 1.72 -4.00 17.24
N HIS A 291 2.58 -3.73 16.27
CA HIS A 291 3.89 -4.35 16.14
C HIS A 291 5.02 -3.55 16.80
N GLU A 292 4.73 -2.39 17.38
CA GLU A 292 5.73 -1.52 18.00
C GLU A 292 6.89 -1.17 17.07
N LEU A 293 6.60 -0.94 15.77
CA LEU A 293 7.59 -0.48 14.79
C LEU A 293 8.25 0.83 15.26
N PRO A 294 9.43 1.22 14.73
CA PRO A 294 10.14 2.43 15.16
C PRO A 294 9.25 3.69 15.21
N ASP A 295 9.41 4.51 16.26
CA ASP A 295 8.51 5.65 16.50
C ASP A 295 8.58 6.71 15.39
N ASP A 296 9.74 6.88 14.77
CA ASP A 296 9.91 7.76 13.61
C ASP A 296 9.11 7.28 12.40
N TYR A 297 9.09 5.97 12.15
CA TYR A 297 8.27 5.36 11.10
C TYR A 297 6.77 5.51 11.40
N GLN A 298 6.35 5.29 12.64
CA GLN A 298 4.95 5.50 13.03
C GLN A 298 4.52 6.96 12.87
N ARG A 299 5.38 7.93 13.25
CA ARG A 299 5.11 9.36 13.04
C ARG A 299 5.02 9.70 11.56
N TRP A 300 5.93 9.15 10.74
CA TRP A 300 5.90 9.34 9.30
C TRP A 300 4.61 8.79 8.69
N LEU A 301 4.21 7.55 9.02
CA LEU A 301 2.94 6.96 8.58
C LEU A 301 1.73 7.81 9.01
N GLY A 302 1.74 8.34 10.22
CA GLY A 302 0.67 9.22 10.74
C GLY A 302 0.61 10.59 10.04
N GLY A 303 1.72 11.03 9.42
CA GLY A 303 1.78 12.26 8.62
C GLY A 303 1.27 12.10 7.18
N LEU A 304 1.00 10.87 6.72
CA LEU A 304 0.53 10.62 5.36
C LEU A 304 -0.90 11.15 5.17
N ARG A 305 -1.11 11.91 4.09
CA ARG A 305 -2.41 12.51 3.79
C ARG A 305 -3.36 11.48 3.18
N ALA A 306 -4.44 11.18 3.92
CA ALA A 306 -5.52 10.34 3.43
C ALA A 306 -6.38 11.02 2.37
N TYR A 307 -6.91 10.25 1.42
CA TYR A 307 -7.97 10.68 0.53
C TYR A 307 -9.27 10.93 1.32
N ALA A 308 -9.86 12.12 1.14
CA ALA A 308 -11.17 12.48 1.66
C ALA A 308 -12.00 13.20 0.58
N PRO A 309 -13.27 12.80 0.35
CA PRO A 309 -14.16 13.53 -0.55
C PRO A 309 -14.56 14.87 0.11
N THR A 310 -14.17 15.98 -0.50
CA THR A 310 -14.46 17.34 -0.03
C THR A 310 -15.78 17.86 -0.56
N THR A 311 -16.16 17.51 -1.79
CA THR A 311 -17.37 18.03 -2.43
C THR A 311 -18.54 17.07 -2.38
N TRP A 312 -19.77 17.61 -2.41
CA TRP A 312 -20.98 16.78 -2.54
C TRP A 312 -21.02 16.05 -3.89
N ARG A 313 -20.41 16.64 -4.94
CA ARG A 313 -20.29 16.03 -6.27
C ARG A 313 -19.43 14.77 -6.22
N GLN A 314 -18.29 14.77 -5.53
CA GLN A 314 -17.48 13.56 -5.31
C GLN A 314 -18.27 12.48 -4.57
N ARG A 315 -19.14 12.85 -3.61
CA ARG A 315 -20.00 11.89 -2.92
C ARG A 315 -21.06 11.29 -3.85
N ALA A 316 -21.65 12.09 -4.73
CA ALA A 316 -22.57 11.60 -5.75
C ALA A 316 -21.84 10.69 -6.77
N GLY A 317 -20.65 11.10 -7.24
CA GLY A 317 -19.80 10.31 -8.11
C GLY A 317 -19.40 8.96 -7.49
N ARG A 318 -19.06 8.95 -6.20
CA ARG A 318 -18.82 7.72 -5.43
C ARG A 318 -20.02 6.78 -5.46
N TRP A 319 -21.22 7.29 -5.19
CA TRP A 319 -22.45 6.49 -5.20
C TRP A 319 -22.75 5.95 -6.58
N LEU A 320 -22.68 6.80 -7.61
CA LEU A 320 -22.91 6.42 -9.01
C LEU A 320 -21.94 5.33 -9.47
N LEU A 321 -20.64 5.55 -9.26
CA LEU A 321 -19.59 4.60 -9.63
C LEU A 321 -19.77 3.26 -8.90
N THR A 322 -20.06 3.30 -7.59
CA THR A 322 -20.30 2.07 -6.83
C THR A 322 -21.54 1.34 -7.34
N ALA A 323 -22.66 2.05 -7.55
CA ALA A 323 -23.92 1.45 -7.98
C ALA A 323 -23.83 0.81 -9.37
N LEU A 324 -23.05 1.41 -10.28
CA LEU A 324 -22.84 0.88 -11.63
C LEU A 324 -21.82 -0.27 -11.63
N PHE A 325 -20.72 -0.12 -10.91
CA PHE A 325 -19.59 -1.04 -11.00
C PHE A 325 -19.74 -2.28 -10.10
N LEU A 326 -20.29 -2.13 -8.89
CA LEU A 326 -20.40 -3.23 -7.93
C LEU A 326 -21.21 -4.43 -8.47
N PRO A 327 -22.37 -4.26 -9.13
CA PRO A 327 -23.10 -5.40 -9.71
C PRO A 327 -22.29 -6.15 -10.78
N VAL A 328 -21.55 -5.41 -11.61
CA VAL A 328 -20.64 -6.00 -12.62
C VAL A 328 -19.56 -6.81 -11.93
N LEU A 329 -18.95 -6.27 -10.87
CA LEU A 329 -17.92 -6.98 -10.11
C LEU A 329 -18.46 -8.26 -9.45
N LEU A 330 -19.64 -8.19 -8.83
CA LEU A 330 -20.27 -9.36 -8.20
C LEU A 330 -20.62 -10.45 -9.22
N LEU A 331 -21.07 -10.07 -10.41
CA LEU A 331 -21.32 -10.99 -11.51
C LEU A 331 -20.02 -11.70 -11.94
N PHE A 332 -18.94 -10.95 -12.14
CA PHE A 332 -17.64 -11.53 -12.48
C PHE A 332 -17.09 -12.42 -11.37
N PHE A 333 -17.28 -12.06 -10.10
CA PHE A 333 -16.89 -12.91 -8.98
C PHE A 333 -17.65 -14.25 -9.01
N LEU A 334 -18.96 -14.22 -9.26
CA LEU A 334 -19.77 -15.43 -9.39
C LEU A 334 -19.35 -16.29 -10.59
N LEU A 335 -19.10 -15.66 -11.74
CA LEU A 335 -18.61 -16.33 -12.94
C LEU A 335 -17.23 -16.94 -12.73
N SER A 336 -16.31 -16.20 -12.12
CA SER A 336 -14.97 -16.68 -11.78
C SER A 336 -15.03 -17.87 -10.83
N LYS A 337 -15.89 -17.83 -9.81
CA LYS A 337 -16.05 -18.95 -8.87
C LYS A 337 -16.60 -20.20 -9.55
N ARG A 338 -17.48 -20.05 -10.55
CA ARG A 338 -18.04 -21.18 -11.31
C ARG A 338 -17.11 -21.71 -12.40
N ALA A 339 -16.29 -20.83 -12.99
CA ALA A 339 -15.40 -21.16 -14.09
C ALA A 339 -13.96 -21.47 -13.63
N ALA A 340 -13.65 -21.37 -12.34
CA ALA A 340 -12.34 -21.70 -11.81
C ALA A 340 -12.05 -23.19 -12.00
N ASN A 341 -10.88 -23.50 -12.56
CA ASN A 341 -10.41 -24.88 -12.73
C ASN A 341 -10.08 -25.51 -11.37
N LYS A 342 -9.76 -26.81 -11.35
CA LYS A 342 -9.33 -27.54 -10.14
C LYS A 342 -8.11 -26.91 -9.43
N GLU A 343 -7.35 -26.08 -10.14
CA GLU A 343 -6.21 -25.30 -9.63
C GLU A 343 -6.58 -23.89 -9.12
N GLY A 344 -7.87 -23.52 -9.10
CA GLY A 344 -8.34 -22.19 -8.69
C GLY A 344 -8.08 -21.08 -9.71
N LYS A 345 -7.51 -21.38 -10.88
CA LYS A 345 -7.21 -20.41 -11.95
C LYS A 345 -8.44 -20.10 -12.78
N ALA A 346 -8.73 -18.82 -13.01
CA ALA A 346 -9.80 -18.40 -13.90
C ALA A 346 -9.36 -18.50 -15.38
N PRO A 347 -10.29 -18.72 -16.32
CA PRO A 347 -9.93 -18.86 -17.73
C PRO A 347 -9.41 -17.54 -18.31
N LEU A 348 -8.47 -17.62 -19.27
CA LEU A 348 -7.79 -16.46 -19.86
C LEU A 348 -8.78 -15.40 -20.38
N TRP A 349 -9.86 -15.82 -21.05
CA TRP A 349 -10.86 -14.90 -21.59
C TRP A 349 -11.51 -14.06 -20.48
N LEU A 350 -11.70 -14.61 -19.29
CA LEU A 350 -12.31 -13.90 -18.18
C LEU A 350 -11.37 -12.82 -17.62
N GLY A 351 -10.07 -13.14 -17.54
CA GLY A 351 -9.03 -12.18 -17.19
C GLY A 351 -8.94 -11.03 -18.20
N VAL A 352 -8.93 -11.34 -19.50
CA VAL A 352 -8.89 -10.31 -20.56
C VAL A 352 -10.13 -9.41 -20.49
N THR A 353 -11.33 -9.98 -20.42
CA THR A 353 -12.57 -9.20 -20.37
C THR A 353 -12.60 -8.26 -19.17
N LEU A 354 -12.15 -8.73 -18.02
CA LEU A 354 -12.17 -7.91 -16.82
C LEU A 354 -11.08 -6.82 -16.84
N GLY A 355 -9.92 -7.10 -17.42
CA GLY A 355 -8.91 -6.08 -17.72
C GLY A 355 -9.42 -4.96 -18.64
N VAL A 356 -10.18 -5.33 -19.70
CA VAL A 356 -10.88 -4.35 -20.57
C VAL A 356 -11.86 -3.51 -19.76
N ILE A 357 -12.66 -4.12 -18.87
CA ILE A 357 -13.61 -3.41 -18.02
C ILE A 357 -12.90 -2.41 -17.10
N PHE A 358 -11.78 -2.79 -16.47
CA PHE A 358 -10.99 -1.89 -15.63
C PHE A 358 -10.38 -0.74 -16.42
N HIS A 359 -9.84 -1.01 -17.60
CA HIS A 359 -9.30 0.02 -18.47
C HIS A 359 -10.40 1.02 -18.90
N LEU A 360 -11.58 0.53 -19.28
CA LEU A 360 -12.73 1.37 -19.60
C LEU A 360 -13.20 2.18 -18.39
N LEU A 361 -13.26 1.58 -17.19
CA LEU A 361 -13.62 2.27 -15.95
C LEU A 361 -12.72 3.48 -15.72
N TRP A 362 -11.41 3.29 -15.79
CA TRP A 362 -10.43 4.36 -15.58
C TRP A 362 -10.49 5.40 -16.70
N THR A 363 -10.70 4.98 -17.95
CA THR A 363 -10.90 5.90 -19.09
C THR A 363 -12.12 6.78 -18.89
N VAL A 364 -13.27 6.19 -18.52
CA VAL A 364 -14.51 6.92 -18.24
C VAL A 364 -14.33 7.83 -17.02
N TYR A 365 -13.58 7.38 -16.01
CA TYR A 365 -13.23 8.21 -14.86
C TYR A 365 -12.42 9.45 -15.28
N ASP A 366 -11.32 9.28 -16.03
CA ASP A 366 -10.45 10.39 -16.40
C ASP A 366 -11.14 11.37 -17.37
N VAL A 367 -11.94 10.88 -18.31
CA VAL A 367 -12.60 11.70 -19.35
C VAL A 367 -13.92 12.33 -18.89
N VAL A 368 -14.68 11.64 -18.03
CA VAL A 368 -16.04 12.05 -17.66
C VAL A 368 -16.19 12.29 -16.16
N LEU A 369 -15.89 11.30 -15.31
CA LEU A 369 -16.21 11.46 -13.89
C LEU A 369 -15.35 12.53 -13.22
N LYS A 370 -14.04 12.56 -13.46
CA LYS A 370 -13.12 13.51 -12.84
C LYS A 370 -13.46 14.97 -13.21
N PRO A 371 -13.73 15.32 -14.48
CA PRO A 371 -14.18 16.67 -14.84
C PRO A 371 -15.55 17.07 -14.27
N VAL A 372 -16.49 16.13 -14.17
CA VAL A 372 -17.88 16.44 -13.76
C VAL A 372 -18.05 16.43 -12.24
N PHE A 373 -17.50 15.41 -11.57
CA PHE A 373 -17.71 15.14 -10.15
C PHE A 373 -16.54 15.55 -9.26
N GLY A 374 -15.39 15.91 -9.82
CA GLY A 374 -14.18 16.28 -9.09
C GLY A 374 -13.17 15.14 -8.97
N ASP A 375 -12.01 15.42 -8.38
CA ASP A 375 -10.93 14.44 -8.29
C ASP A 375 -11.28 13.31 -7.31
N GLY A 376 -11.29 12.06 -7.79
CA GLY A 376 -11.57 10.87 -6.99
C GLY A 376 -10.32 10.15 -6.48
N GLU A 377 -9.14 10.66 -6.76
CA GLU A 377 -7.85 10.10 -6.36
C GLU A 377 -7.12 10.94 -5.29
N ARG A 378 -7.44 12.23 -5.22
CA ARG A 378 -6.79 13.17 -4.32
C ARG A 378 -7.79 14.11 -3.66
N THR A 379 -7.54 14.40 -2.39
CA THR A 379 -8.28 15.44 -1.64
C THR A 379 -8.00 16.81 -2.27
N GLN A 380 -9.05 17.52 -2.69
CA GLN A 380 -8.92 18.86 -3.26
C GLN A 380 -8.76 19.90 -2.14
N ASP A 381 -7.79 20.81 -2.27
CA ASP A 381 -7.64 21.93 -1.35
C ASP A 381 -8.62 23.05 -1.76
N GLU A 382 -9.57 23.38 -0.88
CA GLU A 382 -10.66 24.36 -1.15
C GLU A 382 -10.15 25.76 -1.56
N GLU A 383 -8.89 26.08 -1.27
CA GLU A 383 -8.28 27.39 -1.55
C GLU A 383 -7.93 27.59 -3.04
N LYS A 384 -7.60 26.52 -3.77
CA LYS A 384 -7.19 26.62 -5.20
C LYS A 384 -8.36 26.78 -6.17
N GLU A 385 -9.58 26.40 -5.76
CA GLU A 385 -10.78 26.59 -6.59
C GLU A 385 -11.27 28.04 -6.57
N LYS A 386 -11.10 28.75 -5.44
CA LYS A 386 -11.47 30.18 -5.35
C LYS A 386 -10.61 31.09 -6.23
N GLU A 387 -9.35 30.72 -6.48
CA GLU A 387 -8.47 31.47 -7.39
C GLU A 387 -8.84 31.27 -8.87
N LYS A 388 -9.29 30.07 -9.26
CA LYS A 388 -9.72 29.78 -10.64
C LYS A 388 -11.10 30.38 -10.96
N ASP A 389 -12.01 30.41 -9.99
CA ASP A 389 -13.32 31.04 -10.13
C ASP A 389 -13.31 32.58 -9.92
N GLY A 390 -12.16 33.15 -9.55
CA GLY A 390 -11.98 34.61 -9.39
C GLY A 390 -11.78 35.38 -10.70
N GLY A 391 -11.60 34.67 -11.83
CA GLY A 391 -11.36 35.24 -13.15
C GLY A 391 -12.62 35.37 -14.01
N GLY A 392 -13.64 36.10 -13.56
CA GLY A 392 -14.72 36.53 -14.44
C GLY A 392 -16.09 36.67 -13.79
N GLY A 393 -16.60 37.90 -13.76
CA GLY A 393 -18.02 38.18 -13.61
C GLY A 393 -18.44 38.69 -12.24
N THR A 394 -18.49 40.02 -12.13
CA THR A 394 -19.20 40.75 -11.08
C THR A 394 -20.63 40.21 -10.88
N PHE A 395 -20.91 39.60 -9.73
CA PHE A 395 -22.26 39.50 -9.20
C PHE A 395 -22.30 39.95 -7.73
N ARG A 396 -22.84 41.15 -7.52
CA ARG A 396 -23.11 41.73 -6.19
C ARG A 396 -24.01 40.77 -5.39
N LYS A 397 -23.44 40.07 -4.40
CA LYS A 397 -24.25 39.43 -3.34
C LYS A 397 -24.79 40.52 -2.42
N ARG A 398 -26.10 40.75 -2.53
CA ARG A 398 -26.88 41.64 -1.67
C ARG A 398 -26.95 41.01 -0.27
N SER A 399 -26.44 41.70 0.74
CA SER A 399 -26.48 41.28 2.14
C SER A 399 -27.93 41.22 2.65
N TRP A 400 -28.36 40.06 3.13
CA TRP A 400 -29.51 39.95 4.01
C TRP A 400 -29.01 39.96 5.46
N ARG A 401 -29.11 41.11 6.11
CA ARG A 401 -29.06 41.20 7.58
C ARG A 401 -30.44 40.81 8.10
N GLY A 402 -30.54 39.62 8.68
CA GLY A 402 -31.67 39.18 9.51
C GLY A 402 -31.22 39.14 10.96
N ARG A 403 -31.81 40.03 11.77
CA ARG A 403 -31.62 40.21 13.22
C ARG A 403 -31.70 38.89 13.99
N PHE A 404 -30.69 38.64 14.84
CA PHE A 404 -30.87 37.97 16.12
C PHE A 404 -30.09 38.78 17.15
N ALA A 405 -30.84 39.46 18.03
CA ALA A 405 -30.32 40.11 19.21
C ALA A 405 -30.11 39.05 20.29
N CYS A 406 -28.91 38.99 20.85
CA CYS A 406 -28.57 38.24 22.05
C CYS A 406 -28.29 39.29 23.12
N THR A 407 -29.12 39.30 24.16
CA THR A 407 -28.92 40.05 25.40
C THR A 407 -28.79 39.02 26.50
N ASP A 408 -27.57 38.78 26.95
CA ASP A 408 -27.27 38.16 28.23
C ASP A 408 -26.43 39.18 29.02
N GLU A 409 -27.13 39.93 29.88
CA GLU A 409 -26.56 40.73 30.96
C GLU A 409 -26.20 39.78 32.10
N GLU A 410 -24.92 39.55 32.36
CA GLU A 410 -24.36 39.27 33.71
C GLU A 410 -22.90 38.83 33.57
N LYS A 411 -22.01 39.81 33.36
CA LYS A 411 -20.60 39.75 33.75
C LYS A 411 -20.02 41.16 33.80
N VAL A 412 -20.73 42.05 34.51
CA VAL A 412 -20.18 43.31 35.01
C VAL A 412 -19.74 43.03 36.44
N GLY A 413 -18.47 42.72 36.60
CA GLY A 413 -17.87 42.40 37.90
C GLY A 413 -16.46 41.90 37.70
N LEU A 414 -15.49 42.66 38.21
CA LEU A 414 -14.04 42.50 38.10
C LEU A 414 -13.39 43.01 36.80
N LEU A 415 -13.14 44.32 36.76
CA LEU A 415 -11.81 44.93 36.53
C LEU A 415 -11.99 46.42 36.25
N GLU A 416 -12.22 47.21 37.30
CA GLU A 416 -11.88 48.65 37.28
C GLU A 416 -11.77 49.12 38.74
N HIS A 417 -10.68 48.66 39.37
CA HIS A 417 -10.07 49.34 40.50
C HIS A 417 -8.71 49.80 39.97
N MET A 418 -8.71 50.98 39.33
CA MET A 418 -7.53 51.81 39.10
C MET A 418 -8.05 53.21 38.78
N ASP A 419 -7.94 54.04 39.81
CA ASP A 419 -8.12 55.50 39.93
C ASP A 419 -9.54 56.11 39.95
#